data_AF-A0A9D0UP54-F1
#
_entry.id   AF-A0A9D0UP54-F1
#
_cell.length_a   1.000
_cell.length_b   1.000
_cell.length_c   1.000
_cell.angle_alpha   90.00
_cell.angle_beta   90.00
_cell.angle_gamma   90.00
#
_symmetry.space_group_name_H-M   'P 1'
#
loop_
_entity.id
_entity.type
_entity.pdbx_description
1 polymer ?
#
loop_
_entity_poly.entity_id
_entity_poly.type
_entity_poly.pdbx_seq_one_letter_code
_entity_poly.pdbx_strand_id
1 'polypeptide(L)'
;MDQQHNNDEDAPKPSVPAQDTHKPFDPSRRRLAKAGAVCVPLLMTLANRPAWAHHCSLSQWQSGNMSQHNHLCTLGKSPGYWKTKDTWPSPLDAGSCSKTGSSYTCTGGTLFHDLTYGFGGTEHVGYSMRFVMLERNNNTFGPGNHVVAALLNAYEYPGDYVLTVANVHALYNEYLNGFMTSSELRSFLDTTWT
;
A
#
# COMPACT_ATOMS: atom_id res chain seq x y z
N MET A 1 10.33 74.93 39.00
CA MET A 1 10.54 75.97 37.98
C MET A 1 10.18 75.46 36.59
N ASP A 2 8.91 75.29 36.19
CA ASP A 2 7.66 75.11 36.97
C ASP A 2 6.53 74.49 36.12
N GLN A 3 5.61 73.80 36.80
CA GLN A 3 4.15 73.70 36.59
C GLN A 3 3.56 73.61 35.14
N GLN A 4 2.95 72.48 34.76
CA GLN A 4 1.47 72.23 34.68
C GLN A 4 0.80 72.74 33.37
N HIS A 5 -0.40 72.30 32.92
CA HIS A 5 -1.46 71.45 33.50
C HIS A 5 -2.16 70.56 32.43
N ASN A 6 -3.06 69.65 32.83
CA ASN A 6 -3.78 68.66 31.99
C ASN A 6 -5.11 69.17 31.37
N ASN A 7 -5.73 68.33 30.51
CA ASN A 7 -7.10 67.74 30.61
C ASN A 7 -7.37 66.95 29.27
N ASP A 8 -7.76 65.67 29.16
CA ASP A 8 -8.85 64.85 29.76
C ASP A 8 -10.25 65.20 29.15
N GLU A 9 -11.19 64.35 28.69
CA GLU A 9 -11.41 62.88 28.45
C GLU A 9 -12.62 62.76 27.43
N ASP A 10 -13.05 61.68 26.73
CA ASP A 10 -12.53 60.34 26.33
C ASP A 10 -13.26 59.85 25.02
N ALA A 11 -14.18 58.86 25.06
CA ALA A 11 -14.66 58.07 23.89
C ALA A 11 -16.21 57.84 23.83
N PRO A 12 -16.78 57.14 22.80
CA PRO A 12 -16.75 55.66 22.70
C PRO A 12 -16.72 55.03 21.26
N LYS A 13 -16.59 53.69 21.19
CA LYS A 13 -16.87 52.80 20.00
C LYS A 13 -18.30 52.22 20.10
N PRO A 14 -19.03 51.76 19.04
CA PRO A 14 -18.61 50.99 17.84
C PRO A 14 -19.10 51.65 16.48
N SER A 15 -19.56 51.06 15.35
CA SER A 15 -19.99 49.70 14.91
C SER A 15 -19.92 49.48 13.36
N VAL A 16 -20.41 48.33 12.85
CA VAL A 16 -20.27 47.70 11.50
C VAL A 16 -21.46 46.71 11.29
N PRO A 17 -21.93 46.25 10.07
CA PRO A 17 -21.61 46.54 8.65
C PRO A 17 -22.84 47.00 7.79
N ALA A 18 -22.72 47.12 6.44
CA ALA A 18 -23.70 46.57 5.45
C ALA A 18 -23.32 46.73 3.93
N GLN A 19 -23.87 45.78 3.16
CA GLN A 19 -23.87 45.41 1.72
C GLN A 19 -23.86 46.41 0.52
N ASP A 20 -23.40 45.82 -0.61
CA ASP A 20 -23.86 45.89 -2.02
C ASP A 20 -23.78 47.16 -2.91
N THR A 21 -23.20 46.93 -4.11
CA THR A 21 -23.60 47.58 -5.37
C THR A 21 -23.25 46.64 -6.54
N HIS A 22 -24.27 46.18 -7.28
CA HIS A 22 -24.08 45.30 -8.45
C HIS A 22 -23.17 45.92 -9.52
N LYS A 23 -22.17 45.16 -9.99
CA LYS A 23 -21.46 45.44 -11.25
C LYS A 23 -21.92 44.47 -12.35
N PRO A 24 -22.15 44.93 -13.60
CA PRO A 24 -22.51 44.05 -14.70
C PRO A 24 -21.46 42.95 -14.96
N PHE A 25 -21.94 41.74 -15.18
CA PHE A 25 -21.10 40.58 -15.48
C PHE A 25 -20.61 40.64 -16.94
N ASP A 26 -19.30 40.82 -17.14
CA ASP A 26 -18.63 40.73 -18.45
C ASP A 26 -18.43 39.25 -18.84
N PRO A 27 -19.21 38.70 -19.80
CA PRO A 27 -19.14 37.28 -20.13
C PRO A 27 -17.89 36.92 -20.95
N SER A 28 -17.17 37.90 -21.51
CA SER A 28 -16.07 37.66 -22.45
C SER A 28 -14.81 37.12 -21.79
N ARG A 29 -14.70 37.21 -20.46
CA ARG A 29 -13.52 36.77 -19.69
C ARG A 29 -13.52 35.27 -19.34
N ARG A 30 -14.59 34.54 -19.65
CA ARG A 30 -14.79 33.13 -19.24
C ARG A 30 -14.25 32.09 -20.22
N ARG A 31 -13.11 32.34 -20.88
CA ARG A 31 -12.51 31.42 -21.89
C ARG A 31 -11.05 30.98 -21.64
N LEU A 32 -10.41 31.41 -20.55
CA LEU A 32 -9.04 31.01 -20.19
C LEU A 32 -8.93 30.16 -18.90
N ALA A 33 -10.03 29.54 -18.48
CA ALA A 33 -10.08 28.56 -17.38
C ALA A 33 -10.44 27.14 -17.87
N LYS A 34 -9.94 26.77 -19.06
CA LYS A 34 -10.15 25.44 -19.69
C LYS A 34 -8.85 24.82 -20.24
N ALA A 35 -7.71 25.21 -19.70
CA ALA A 35 -6.40 24.67 -20.05
C ALA A 35 -5.65 24.21 -18.79
N GLY A 36 -5.18 22.95 -18.79
CA GLY A 36 -3.99 22.56 -18.03
C GLY A 36 -4.11 22.27 -16.52
N ALA A 37 -5.30 22.23 -15.91
CA ALA A 37 -5.44 21.70 -14.55
C ALA A 37 -5.42 20.15 -14.54
N VAL A 38 -4.25 19.57 -14.86
CA VAL A 38 -4.05 18.13 -15.04
C VAL A 38 -2.76 17.71 -14.32
N CYS A 39 -2.78 16.54 -13.67
CA CYS A 39 -1.64 15.94 -12.94
C CYS A 39 -1.07 16.76 -11.77
N VAL A 40 -1.89 16.99 -10.73
CA VAL A 40 -1.36 16.74 -9.38
C VAL A 40 -1.20 15.22 -9.24
N PRO A 41 0.00 14.68 -9.00
CA PRO A 41 0.17 13.23 -8.84
C PRO A 41 -0.47 12.76 -7.53
N LEU A 42 -1.40 11.81 -7.62
CA LEU A 42 -2.07 11.16 -6.48
C LEU A 42 -1.17 10.14 -5.75
N LEU A 43 0.12 10.44 -5.63
CA LEU A 43 1.14 9.58 -5.00
C LEU A 43 1.12 9.61 -3.47
N MET A 44 0.27 10.44 -2.84
CA MET A 44 0.12 10.50 -1.38
C MET A 44 -0.99 9.60 -0.81
N THR A 45 -1.81 8.95 -1.64
CA THR A 45 -2.92 8.09 -1.18
C THR A 45 -2.54 6.67 -0.76
N LEU A 46 -1.24 6.32 -0.72
CA LEU A 46 -0.75 5.12 -0.01
C LEU A 46 -0.12 5.47 1.35
N ALA A 47 0.55 6.62 1.46
CA ALA A 47 1.08 7.12 2.73
C ALA A 47 -0.01 7.59 3.72
N ASN A 48 -1.24 7.81 3.24
CA ASN A 48 -2.31 8.47 3.99
C ASN A 48 -3.64 7.68 3.97
N ARG A 49 -3.58 6.34 4.08
CA ARG A 49 -4.73 5.48 4.48
C ARG A 49 -4.60 5.12 5.98
N PRO A 50 -4.95 6.01 6.94
CA PRO A 50 -5.03 5.62 8.33
C PRO A 50 -6.13 4.55 8.54
N ALA A 51 -5.99 3.75 9.60
CA ALA A 51 -7.01 2.81 10.10
C ALA A 51 -7.38 1.61 9.20
N TRP A 52 -6.40 0.92 8.61
CA TRP A 52 -6.48 -0.55 8.47
C TRP A 52 -5.92 -1.17 9.76
N ALA A 53 -6.75 -1.18 10.81
CA ALA A 53 -6.33 -1.38 12.21
C ALA A 53 -6.08 -2.86 12.58
N HIS A 54 -5.06 -3.46 11.96
CA HIS A 54 -4.28 -4.52 12.59
C HIS A 54 -3.08 -3.87 13.30
N HIS A 55 -2.44 -4.55 14.25
CA HIS A 55 -1.48 -3.91 15.18
C HIS A 55 -0.17 -3.41 14.56
N CYS A 56 -0.02 -3.53 13.22
CA CYS A 56 1.23 -3.34 12.51
C CYS A 56 1.16 -2.27 11.43
N SER A 57 1.58 -1.05 11.78
CA SER A 57 1.83 0.03 10.81
C SER A 57 3.29 0.03 10.35
N LEU A 58 3.51 0.07 9.03
CA LEU A 58 4.82 0.31 8.43
C LEU A 58 5.46 1.65 8.89
N SER A 59 4.67 2.60 9.41
CA SER A 59 5.21 3.85 9.94
C SER A 59 6.03 3.69 11.24
N GLN A 60 5.89 2.57 11.96
CA GLN A 60 6.52 2.39 13.27
C GLN A 60 7.98 1.88 13.19
N TRP A 61 8.34 1.04 12.21
CA TRP A 61 9.71 0.55 12.08
C TRP A 61 10.70 1.59 11.51
N GLN A 62 10.18 2.60 10.80
CA GLN A 62 10.99 3.67 10.20
C GLN A 62 11.20 4.88 11.15
N SER A 63 10.54 4.90 12.32
CA SER A 63 10.58 6.00 13.29
C SER A 63 11.27 5.57 14.59
N GLY A 64 12.55 5.93 14.75
CA GLY A 64 13.40 5.56 15.89
C GLY A 64 13.05 6.17 17.27
N ASN A 65 11.78 6.50 17.53
CA ASN A 65 11.32 7.04 18.80
C ASN A 65 10.88 5.92 19.76
N MET A 66 11.81 5.35 20.52
CA MET A 66 11.53 4.32 21.52
C MET A 66 10.75 4.89 22.73
N SER A 67 9.42 4.90 22.64
CA SER A 67 8.53 5.24 23.76
C SER A 67 7.22 4.45 23.70
N GLN A 68 7.32 3.16 24.05
CA GLN A 68 6.23 2.22 24.37
C GLN A 68 5.07 2.09 23.35
N HIS A 69 4.99 0.95 22.66
CA HIS A 69 3.76 0.16 22.60
C HIS A 69 4.14 -1.33 22.39
N ASN A 70 3.42 -2.24 23.05
CA ASN A 70 3.95 -3.57 23.39
C ASN A 70 3.71 -4.66 22.33
N HIS A 71 3.76 -4.31 21.04
CA HIS A 71 3.57 -5.23 19.91
C HIS A 71 4.57 -4.87 18.81
N LEU A 72 5.72 -5.54 18.79
CA LEU A 72 6.62 -5.48 17.64
C LEU A 72 6.10 -6.42 16.56
N CYS A 73 6.15 -5.97 15.32
CA CYS A 73 5.62 -6.69 14.17
C CYS A 73 6.61 -7.73 13.66
N THR A 74 6.11 -8.89 13.27
CA THR A 74 6.94 -9.96 12.72
C THR A 74 7.19 -9.67 11.24
N LEU A 75 8.44 -9.33 10.90
CA LEU A 75 8.88 -9.36 9.51
C LEU A 75 8.78 -10.80 8.99
N GLY A 76 8.17 -10.93 7.82
CA GLY A 76 7.94 -12.22 7.17
C GLY A 76 9.24 -12.90 6.72
N LYS A 77 9.09 -14.04 6.06
CA LYS A 77 10.20 -14.73 5.39
C LYS A 77 10.20 -14.38 3.91
N SER A 78 11.39 -14.16 3.37
CA SER A 78 11.58 -13.82 1.96
C SER A 78 11.14 -14.95 1.00
N PRO A 79 10.86 -14.65 -0.29
CA PRO A 79 10.62 -15.67 -1.32
C PRO A 79 11.75 -16.71 -1.40
N GLY A 80 12.98 -16.32 -1.08
CA GLY A 80 14.13 -17.22 -0.99
C GLY A 80 13.94 -18.34 0.04
N TYR A 81 13.37 -18.01 1.20
CA TYR A 81 13.05 -18.99 2.25
C TYR A 81 11.93 -19.94 1.79
N TRP A 82 10.80 -19.41 1.33
CA TRP A 82 9.61 -20.23 0.99
C TRP A 82 9.83 -21.20 -0.17
N LYS A 83 10.73 -20.89 -1.12
CA LYS A 83 11.21 -21.84 -2.16
C LYS A 83 11.76 -23.15 -1.56
N THR A 84 12.37 -23.09 -0.36
CA THR A 84 13.03 -24.23 0.32
C THR A 84 12.12 -25.02 1.25
N LYS A 85 10.82 -24.69 1.32
CA LYS A 85 9.85 -25.35 2.21
C LYS A 85 8.84 -26.19 1.43
N ASP A 86 8.74 -27.46 1.84
CA ASP A 86 7.72 -28.42 1.39
C ASP A 86 6.48 -28.46 2.31
N THR A 87 6.51 -27.72 3.42
CA THR A 87 5.37 -27.51 4.32
C THR A 87 5.07 -26.03 4.39
N TRP A 88 3.82 -25.66 4.09
CA TRP A 88 3.31 -24.29 4.07
C TRP A 88 2.19 -24.14 5.11
N PRO A 89 1.91 -22.91 5.59
CA PRO A 89 0.84 -22.66 6.56
C PRO A 89 -0.54 -22.92 5.96
N SER A 90 -1.40 -23.60 6.73
CA SER A 90 -2.80 -23.86 6.40
C SER A 90 -3.55 -22.54 6.12
N PRO A 91 -4.38 -22.45 5.07
CA PRO A 91 -4.90 -23.53 4.22
C PRO A 91 -4.09 -23.79 2.94
N LEU A 92 -2.89 -23.21 2.80
CA LEU A 92 -2.10 -23.31 1.58
C LEU A 92 -1.28 -24.61 1.54
N ASP A 93 -1.41 -25.37 0.45
CA ASP A 93 -0.59 -26.54 0.17
C ASP A 93 0.59 -26.17 -0.74
N ALA A 94 1.78 -26.62 -0.34
CA ALA A 94 3.00 -26.52 -1.14
C ALA A 94 2.99 -27.48 -2.34
N GLY A 95 2.29 -28.62 -2.25
CA GLY A 95 2.39 -29.70 -3.21
C GLY A 95 3.82 -30.23 -3.37
N SER A 96 4.02 -31.09 -4.37
CA SER A 96 5.34 -31.64 -4.71
C SER A 96 5.83 -31.07 -6.04
N CYS A 97 7.11 -30.69 -6.12
CA CYS A 97 7.75 -30.29 -7.37
C CYS A 97 9.07 -31.02 -7.56
N SER A 98 9.25 -31.65 -8.72
CA SER A 98 10.54 -32.16 -9.18
C SER A 98 11.17 -31.19 -10.17
N LYS A 99 12.49 -31.33 -10.40
CA LYS A 99 13.21 -30.57 -11.42
C LYS A 99 13.81 -31.52 -12.46
N THR A 100 13.65 -31.19 -13.73
CA THR A 100 14.20 -31.96 -14.86
C THR A 100 14.91 -30.99 -15.80
N GLY A 101 16.25 -31.03 -15.78
CA GLY A 101 17.08 -30.02 -16.45
C GLY A 101 16.79 -28.62 -15.91
N SER A 102 16.38 -27.70 -16.77
CA SER A 102 15.98 -26.34 -16.37
C SER A 102 14.53 -26.23 -15.89
N SER A 103 13.63 -27.17 -16.23
CA SER A 103 12.20 -27.06 -15.94
C SER A 103 11.84 -27.64 -14.57
N TYR A 104 10.82 -27.06 -13.93
CA TYR A 104 10.10 -27.69 -12.83
C TYR A 104 8.87 -28.44 -13.36
N THR A 105 8.48 -29.50 -12.65
CA THR A 105 7.21 -30.21 -12.85
C THR A 105 6.57 -30.35 -11.47
N CYS A 106 5.36 -29.80 -11.29
CA CYS A 106 4.68 -29.74 -10.00
C CYS A 106 3.35 -30.51 -10.03
N THR A 107 3.01 -31.16 -8.92
CA THR A 107 1.76 -31.90 -8.71
C THR A 107 1.17 -31.57 -7.34
N GLY A 108 -0.16 -31.40 -7.27
CA GLY A 108 -0.83 -30.86 -6.08
C GLY A 108 -0.45 -29.40 -5.79
N GLY A 109 -0.65 -28.98 -4.54
CA GLY A 109 -0.46 -27.58 -4.12
C GLY A 109 -1.64 -26.68 -4.47
N THR A 110 -1.78 -25.58 -3.75
CA THR A 110 -2.78 -24.55 -4.05
C THR A 110 -2.48 -23.90 -5.40
N LEU A 111 -3.52 -23.77 -6.25
CA LEU A 111 -3.39 -23.10 -7.54
C LEU A 111 -3.15 -21.59 -7.37
N PHE A 112 -2.39 -20.97 -8.27
CA PHE A 112 -2.19 -19.51 -8.20
C PHE A 112 -3.52 -18.75 -8.33
N HIS A 113 -4.46 -19.26 -9.14
CA HIS A 113 -5.86 -18.81 -9.20
C HIS A 113 -6.83 -19.78 -8.49
N ASP A 114 -6.49 -20.26 -7.30
CA ASP A 114 -7.48 -20.95 -6.46
C ASP A 114 -8.68 -20.02 -6.14
N LEU A 115 -9.91 -20.54 -6.21
CA LEU A 115 -11.14 -19.75 -6.06
C LEU A 115 -11.39 -19.24 -4.63
N THR A 116 -10.68 -19.76 -3.64
CA THR A 116 -10.88 -19.46 -2.21
C THR A 116 -9.67 -18.72 -1.62
N TYR A 117 -8.46 -19.14 -2.01
CA TYR A 117 -7.20 -18.69 -1.41
C TYR A 117 -6.22 -18.10 -2.44
N GLY A 118 -6.59 -18.05 -3.71
CA GLY A 118 -5.74 -17.61 -4.81
C GLY A 118 -5.94 -16.15 -5.22
N PHE A 119 -5.18 -15.79 -6.25
CA PHE A 119 -5.14 -14.48 -6.87
C PHE A 119 -6.05 -14.40 -8.10
N GLY A 120 -6.58 -13.22 -8.39
CA GLY A 120 -7.31 -12.97 -9.64
C GLY A 120 -6.40 -12.88 -10.87
N GLY A 121 -6.98 -12.47 -12.00
CA GLY A 121 -6.25 -12.19 -13.25
C GLY A 121 -6.11 -13.41 -14.18
N THR A 122 -5.12 -13.34 -15.07
CA THR A 122 -4.80 -14.39 -16.06
C THR A 122 -3.29 -14.67 -16.17
N GLU A 123 -2.46 -14.02 -15.34
CA GLU A 123 -1.06 -14.41 -15.18
C GLU A 123 -0.98 -15.73 -14.41
N HIS A 124 -0.13 -16.66 -14.85
CA HIS A 124 0.08 -17.96 -14.19
C HIS A 124 -1.09 -18.97 -14.22
N VAL A 125 -2.07 -18.82 -15.13
CA VAL A 125 -3.16 -19.80 -15.32
C VAL A 125 -2.64 -21.24 -15.44
N GLY A 126 -3.19 -22.15 -14.64
CA GLY A 126 -2.84 -23.57 -14.62
C GLY A 126 -1.64 -23.95 -13.74
N TYR A 127 -0.90 -22.98 -13.18
CA TYR A 127 0.23 -23.26 -12.30
C TYR A 127 -0.15 -23.23 -10.81
N SER A 128 0.52 -24.06 -10.00
CA SER A 128 0.46 -23.95 -8.54
C SER A 128 1.28 -22.77 -8.03
N MET A 129 0.92 -22.24 -6.87
CA MET A 129 1.71 -21.23 -6.17
C MET A 129 3.16 -21.68 -5.96
N ARG A 130 3.40 -22.98 -5.75
CA ARG A 130 4.74 -23.58 -5.62
C ARG A 130 5.53 -23.52 -6.93
N PHE A 131 4.89 -23.77 -8.09
CA PHE A 131 5.54 -23.58 -9.39
C PHE A 131 5.94 -22.11 -9.59
N VAL A 132 5.02 -21.17 -9.34
CA VAL A 132 5.27 -19.72 -9.44
C VAL A 132 6.36 -19.27 -8.46
N MET A 133 6.38 -19.84 -7.25
CA MET A 133 7.42 -19.61 -6.25
C MET A 133 8.77 -20.14 -6.71
N LEU A 134 8.86 -21.34 -7.28
CA LEU A 134 10.14 -21.95 -7.68
C LEU A 134 10.73 -21.36 -8.97
N GLU A 135 9.89 -20.94 -9.91
CA GLU A 135 10.34 -20.43 -11.20
C GLU A 135 11.23 -19.18 -11.02
N ARG A 136 12.34 -19.15 -11.78
CA ARG A 136 13.41 -18.16 -11.65
C ARG A 136 13.31 -17.07 -12.71
N ASN A 137 12.54 -17.28 -13.78
CA ASN A 137 12.35 -16.28 -14.82
C ASN A 137 11.39 -15.15 -14.38
N ASN A 138 11.93 -14.24 -13.56
CA ASN A 138 11.29 -13.01 -13.09
C ASN A 138 10.80 -12.07 -14.22
N ASN A 139 11.13 -12.32 -15.49
CA ASN A 139 10.66 -11.51 -16.62
C ASN A 139 9.41 -12.09 -17.31
N THR A 140 9.15 -13.39 -17.16
CA THR A 140 7.97 -14.06 -17.75
C THR A 140 6.76 -14.06 -16.81
N PHE A 141 7.00 -13.96 -15.50
CA PHE A 141 6.03 -14.29 -14.45
C PHE A 141 5.89 -13.21 -13.36
N GLY A 142 6.08 -11.94 -13.73
CA GLY A 142 5.66 -10.79 -12.91
C GLY A 142 6.13 -10.83 -11.44
N PRO A 143 5.39 -10.20 -10.51
CA PRO A 143 5.70 -10.21 -9.08
C PRO A 143 5.25 -11.51 -8.36
N GLY A 144 4.83 -12.56 -9.09
CA GLY A 144 4.15 -13.75 -8.54
C GLY A 144 4.84 -14.40 -7.33
N ASN A 145 6.17 -14.57 -7.37
CA ASN A 145 6.90 -15.16 -6.24
C ASN A 145 7.03 -14.24 -5.01
N HIS A 146 6.85 -12.92 -5.16
CA HIS A 146 6.80 -11.97 -4.05
C HIS A 146 5.40 -11.97 -3.39
N VAL A 147 4.32 -11.97 -4.19
CA VAL A 147 2.94 -12.02 -3.64
C VAL A 147 2.62 -13.36 -2.99
N VAL A 148 3.10 -14.48 -3.52
CA VAL A 148 2.97 -15.79 -2.84
C VAL A 148 3.75 -15.81 -1.52
N ALA A 149 4.95 -15.22 -1.44
CA ALA A 149 5.67 -15.11 -0.17
C ALA A 149 4.92 -14.26 0.86
N ALA A 150 4.36 -13.12 0.44
CA ALA A 150 3.56 -12.26 1.30
C ALA A 150 2.29 -12.98 1.79
N LEU A 151 1.63 -13.75 0.92
CA LEU A 151 0.44 -14.52 1.29
C LEU A 151 0.78 -15.61 2.32
N LEU A 152 1.88 -16.35 2.11
CA LEU A 152 2.36 -17.35 3.07
C LEU A 152 2.70 -16.71 4.42
N ASN A 153 3.38 -15.57 4.43
CA ASN A 153 3.67 -14.83 5.66
C ASN A 153 2.40 -14.37 6.41
N ALA A 154 1.33 -14.02 5.68
CA ALA A 154 0.05 -13.61 6.26
C ALA A 154 -0.75 -14.77 6.88
N TYR A 155 -0.52 -16.01 6.44
CA TYR A 155 -1.07 -17.22 7.07
C TYR A 155 -0.16 -17.79 8.18
N GLU A 156 1.16 -17.63 8.06
CA GLU A 156 2.15 -18.07 9.08
C GLU A 156 2.09 -17.21 10.36
N TYR A 157 1.92 -15.88 10.22
CA TYR A 157 1.89 -14.93 11.34
C TYR A 157 0.57 -14.11 11.33
N PRO A 158 -0.59 -14.73 11.56
CA PRO A 158 -1.90 -14.09 11.38
C PRO A 158 -2.14 -12.99 12.42
N GLY A 159 -2.11 -11.72 11.97
CA GLY A 159 -2.23 -10.53 12.81
C GLY A 159 -0.90 -9.86 13.19
N ASP A 160 0.19 -10.63 13.12
CA ASP A 160 1.56 -10.21 13.49
C ASP A 160 2.41 -9.81 12.28
N TYR A 161 2.14 -10.39 11.09
CA TYR A 161 2.73 -9.94 9.83
C TYR A 161 2.09 -8.63 9.37
N VAL A 162 2.91 -7.77 8.77
CA VAL A 162 2.53 -6.40 8.40
C VAL A 162 1.53 -6.31 7.23
N LEU A 163 1.20 -7.43 6.59
CA LEU A 163 0.11 -7.53 5.61
C LEU A 163 -0.87 -8.64 6.01
N THR A 164 -2.16 -8.37 5.98
CA THR A 164 -3.17 -9.45 6.03
C THR A 164 -3.32 -10.11 4.66
N VAL A 165 -3.94 -11.29 4.62
CA VAL A 165 -4.36 -11.96 3.37
C VAL A 165 -5.14 -11.00 2.45
N ALA A 166 -6.06 -10.21 3.02
CA ALA A 166 -6.83 -9.21 2.28
C ALA A 166 -5.94 -8.07 1.74
N ASN A 167 -4.91 -7.64 2.48
CA ASN A 167 -3.94 -6.65 1.99
C ASN A 167 -3.16 -7.19 0.79
N VAL A 168 -2.71 -8.45 0.85
CA VAL A 168 -1.92 -9.10 -0.21
C VAL A 168 -2.76 -9.27 -1.48
N HIS A 169 -4.02 -9.71 -1.36
CA HIS A 169 -4.95 -9.81 -2.49
C HIS A 169 -5.27 -8.42 -3.09
N ALA A 170 -5.47 -7.40 -2.25
CA ALA A 170 -5.68 -6.03 -2.71
C ALA A 170 -4.47 -5.49 -3.50
N LEU A 171 -3.25 -5.65 -2.97
CA LEU A 171 -2.01 -5.19 -3.62
C LEU A 171 -1.78 -5.85 -4.99
N TYR A 172 -2.04 -7.15 -5.14
CA TYR A 172 -1.94 -7.80 -6.45
C TYR A 172 -3.05 -7.34 -7.41
N ASN A 173 -4.26 -7.08 -6.92
CA ASN A 173 -5.32 -6.50 -7.74
C ASN A 173 -5.00 -5.06 -8.22
N GLU A 174 -4.36 -4.22 -7.40
CA GLU A 174 -3.89 -2.88 -7.82
C GLU A 174 -2.83 -3.01 -8.94
N TYR A 175 -1.93 -3.99 -8.86
CA TYR A 175 -0.98 -4.35 -9.93
C TYR A 175 -1.69 -4.84 -11.22
N LEU A 176 -2.65 -5.77 -11.12
CA LEU A 176 -3.40 -6.29 -12.27
C LEU A 176 -4.20 -5.21 -13.01
N ASN A 177 -4.66 -4.17 -12.30
CA ASN A 177 -5.34 -3.01 -12.88
C ASN A 177 -4.38 -1.92 -13.40
N GLY A 178 -3.06 -2.12 -13.29
CA GLY A 178 -2.04 -1.19 -13.77
C GLY A 178 -1.82 0.04 -12.88
N PHE A 179 -2.35 0.06 -11.65
CA PHE A 179 -2.09 1.14 -10.67
C PHE A 179 -0.71 1.02 -10.00
N MET A 180 -0.02 -0.11 -10.17
CA MET A 180 1.31 -0.37 -9.62
C MET A 180 2.12 -1.23 -10.60
N THR A 181 3.38 -0.88 -10.87
CA THR A 181 4.29 -1.70 -11.69
C THR A 181 4.81 -2.92 -10.94
N SER A 182 5.27 -3.94 -11.67
CA SER A 182 5.96 -5.11 -11.08
C SER A 182 7.18 -4.71 -10.23
N SER A 183 7.90 -3.66 -10.63
CA SER A 183 9.00 -3.06 -9.87
C SER A 183 8.57 -2.45 -8.54
N GLU A 184 7.48 -1.68 -8.53
CA GLU A 184 6.96 -1.05 -7.30
C GLU A 184 6.39 -2.11 -6.34
N LEU A 185 5.64 -3.09 -6.86
CA LEU A 185 5.08 -4.16 -6.02
C LEU A 185 6.18 -5.02 -5.40
N ARG A 186 7.24 -5.37 -6.15
CA ARG A 186 8.41 -6.06 -5.59
C ARG A 186 9.10 -5.21 -4.53
N SER A 187 9.47 -3.97 -4.87
CA SER A 187 10.18 -3.07 -3.97
C SER A 187 9.40 -2.73 -2.70
N PHE A 188 8.07 -2.74 -2.74
CA PHE A 188 7.23 -2.62 -1.55
C PHE A 188 7.28 -3.90 -0.71
N LEU A 189 7.02 -5.07 -1.32
CA LEU A 189 6.97 -6.35 -0.59
C LEU A 189 8.32 -6.74 0.01
N ASP A 190 9.44 -6.38 -0.63
CA ASP A 190 10.80 -6.55 -0.10
C ASP A 190 11.04 -5.82 1.23
N THR A 191 10.25 -4.79 1.57
CA THR A 191 10.33 -4.12 2.89
C THR A 191 9.66 -4.90 4.02
N THR A 192 8.94 -5.99 3.71
CA THR A 192 8.09 -6.70 4.69
C THR A 192 8.75 -7.93 5.32
N TRP A 193 9.93 -8.33 4.87
CA TRP A 193 10.57 -9.59 5.26
C TRP A 193 12.10 -9.50 5.44
N THR A 194 12.67 -10.60 5.92
CA THR A 194 14.11 -10.91 5.93
C THR A 194 14.35 -12.27 5.28
#